data_AF-A0AAN1RY16-F1
#
_entry.id   AF-A0AAN1RY16-F1
#
_cell.length_a   1.000
_cell.length_b   1.000
_cell.length_c   1.000
_cell.angle_alpha   90.00
_cell.angle_beta   90.00
_cell.angle_gamma   90.00
#
_symmetry.space_group_name_H-M   'P 1'
#
loop_
_entity.id
_entity.type
_entity.pdbx_description
1 polymer ?
#
loop_
_entity_poly.entity_id
_entity_poly.type
_entity_poly.pdbx_seq_one_letter_code
_entity_poly.pdbx_strand_id
1 'polypeptide(L)'
;MQTAAKSVIAEASFEESVSAWMDGEGSEDFLNQLVSPQGRKTWDSYHLIGDALRSADLVINPSKDFQARLSRALDAELPIVAAPRRRSHLRLGLSGLAVAAAVATVVWVAQPYVSSGPSPSAPVLADASRDDPGLRDYLEAHRQMAGPSAVRQVSFETGAR
;
A
#
# COMPACT_ATOMS: atom_id res chain seq x y z
N MET A 1 13.22 50.00 -18.20
CA MET A 1 12.15 49.03 -18.52
C MET A 1 12.53 47.68 -17.96
N GLN A 2 12.01 47.33 -16.79
CA GLN A 2 12.11 45.98 -16.22
C GLN A 2 10.83 45.77 -15.41
N THR A 3 9.82 45.28 -16.11
CA THR A 3 8.47 45.04 -15.59
C THR A 3 8.50 43.85 -14.63
N ALA A 4 8.19 44.14 -13.37
CA ALA A 4 7.15 43.44 -12.62
C ALA A 4 7.18 41.89 -12.61
N ALA A 5 8.34 41.27 -12.36
CA ALA A 5 8.40 39.86 -11.95
C ALA A 5 8.06 39.67 -10.45
N LYS A 6 7.29 40.58 -9.84
CA LYS A 6 7.10 40.69 -8.39
C LYS A 6 5.63 40.92 -8.02
N SER A 7 4.73 40.03 -8.44
CA SER A 7 3.38 39.89 -7.85
C SER A 7 2.56 38.71 -8.40
N VAL A 8 3.17 37.54 -8.67
CA VAL A 8 2.41 36.34 -9.10
C VAL A 8 2.55 35.20 -8.09
N ILE A 9 2.50 35.55 -6.81
CA ILE A 9 1.86 34.68 -5.82
C ILE A 9 0.57 35.44 -5.53
N ALA A 10 -0.40 35.32 -6.43
CA ALA A 10 -1.75 35.77 -6.14
C ALA A 10 -2.20 34.94 -4.93
N GLU A 11 -2.63 35.60 -3.85
CA GLU A 11 -3.48 34.91 -2.87
C GLU A 11 -4.61 34.28 -3.66
N ALA A 12 -4.67 32.95 -3.68
CA ALA A 12 -5.76 32.23 -4.31
C ALA A 12 -7.08 32.77 -3.75
N SER A 13 -8.08 32.93 -4.60
CA SER A 13 -9.41 33.34 -4.12
C SER A 13 -9.92 32.35 -3.07
N PHE A 14 -10.83 32.76 -2.19
CA PHE A 14 -11.40 31.86 -1.19
C PHE A 14 -12.02 30.62 -1.85
N GLU A 15 -12.79 30.83 -2.93
CA GLU A 15 -13.41 29.79 -3.74
C GLU A 15 -12.38 28.82 -4.36
N GLU A 16 -11.26 29.35 -4.84
CA GLU A 16 -10.15 28.57 -5.37
C GLU A 16 -9.45 27.77 -4.27
N SER A 17 -9.27 28.36 -3.08
CA SER A 17 -8.70 27.68 -1.92
C SER A 17 -9.57 26.50 -1.48
N VAL A 18 -10.89 26.68 -1.45
CA VAL A 18 -11.86 25.60 -1.16
C VAL A 18 -11.75 24.50 -2.22
N SER A 19 -11.72 24.85 -3.51
CA SER A 19 -11.61 23.88 -4.61
C SER A 19 -10.31 23.08 -4.52
N ALA A 20 -9.17 23.78 -4.40
CA ALA A 20 -7.86 23.14 -4.31
C ALA A 20 -7.79 22.19 -3.10
N TRP A 21 -8.35 22.57 -1.96
CA TRP A 21 -8.38 21.71 -0.78
C TRP A 21 -9.28 20.48 -0.96
N MET A 22 -10.43 20.62 -1.62
CA MET A 22 -11.30 19.49 -1.98
C MET A 22 -10.58 18.46 -2.87
N ASP A 23 -9.68 18.92 -3.74
CA ASP A 23 -8.87 18.08 -4.62
C ASP A 23 -7.58 17.56 -3.94
N GLY A 24 -7.32 17.95 -2.70
CA GLY A 24 -6.11 17.55 -1.94
C GLY A 24 -4.86 18.36 -2.28
N GLU A 25 -5.00 19.47 -3.00
CA GLU A 25 -3.92 20.36 -3.45
C GLU A 25 -3.82 21.67 -2.63
N GLY A 26 -4.78 21.94 -1.73
CA GLY A 26 -4.89 23.20 -0.98
C GLY A 26 -4.28 23.19 0.44
N SER A 27 -3.97 24.37 0.98
CA SER A 27 -3.57 24.56 2.39
C SER A 27 -4.78 24.67 3.32
N GLU A 28 -4.56 24.56 4.63
CA GLU A 28 -5.62 24.67 5.66
C GLU A 28 -5.85 26.10 6.17
N ASP A 29 -5.18 27.11 5.59
CA ASP A 29 -5.21 28.49 6.10
C ASP A 29 -6.59 29.15 5.98
N PHE A 30 -7.43 28.67 5.04
CA PHE A 30 -8.77 29.19 4.81
C PHE A 30 -9.86 28.52 5.67
N LEU A 31 -9.55 27.52 6.50
CA LEU A 31 -10.56 26.73 7.24
C LEU A 31 -11.44 27.59 8.17
N ASN A 32 -10.89 28.67 8.74
CA ASN A 32 -11.67 29.61 9.54
C ASN A 32 -12.73 30.36 8.71
N GLN A 33 -12.48 30.58 7.42
CA GLN A 33 -13.45 31.18 6.51
C GLN A 33 -14.46 30.14 6.01
N LEU A 34 -14.07 28.86 5.91
CA LEU A 34 -14.95 27.76 5.51
C LEU A 34 -16.14 27.58 6.47
N VAL A 35 -15.92 27.76 7.79
CA VAL A 35 -17.00 27.64 8.79
C VAL A 35 -18.01 28.81 8.77
N SER A 36 -17.71 29.88 8.03
CA SER A 36 -18.64 31.00 7.86
C SER A 36 -19.93 30.57 7.13
N PRO A 37 -21.04 31.33 7.24
CA PRO A 37 -22.27 31.02 6.48
C PRO A 37 -22.05 30.98 4.97
N GLN A 38 -21.16 31.83 4.44
CA GLN A 38 -20.84 31.86 3.01
C GLN A 38 -19.95 30.68 2.62
N GLY A 39 -18.93 30.36 3.43
CA GLY A 39 -18.04 29.21 3.19
C GLY A 39 -18.79 27.89 3.15
N ARG A 40 -19.73 27.68 4.08
CA ARG A 40 -20.61 26.50 4.08
C ARG A 40 -21.47 26.40 2.81
N LYS A 41 -22.00 27.52 2.30
CA LYS A 41 -22.74 27.51 1.03
C LYS A 41 -21.86 27.14 -0.17
N THR A 42 -20.62 27.64 -0.22
CA THR A 42 -19.66 27.29 -1.27
C THR A 42 -19.35 25.81 -1.22
N TRP A 43 -19.04 25.28 -0.02
CA TRP A 43 -18.81 23.86 0.23
C TRP A 43 -19.98 22.98 -0.24
N ASP A 44 -21.20 23.29 0.22
CA ASP A 44 -22.41 22.56 -0.14
C ASP A 44 -22.64 22.58 -1.66
N SER A 45 -22.42 23.72 -2.31
CA SER A 45 -22.61 23.87 -3.77
C SER A 45 -21.60 23.03 -4.55
N TYR A 46 -20.33 23.02 -4.14
CA TYR A 46 -19.29 22.28 -4.84
C TYR A 46 -19.48 20.77 -4.71
N HIS A 47 -19.84 20.30 -3.51
CA HIS A 47 -20.19 18.89 -3.33
C HIS A 47 -21.41 18.49 -4.14
N LEU A 48 -22.46 19.32 -4.19
CA LEU A 48 -23.65 19.06 -5.00
C LEU A 48 -23.34 18.96 -6.49
N ILE A 49 -22.49 19.86 -7.02
CA ILE A 49 -22.01 19.77 -8.41
C ILE A 49 -21.24 18.46 -8.62
N GLY A 50 -20.33 18.13 -7.71
CA GLY A 50 -19.56 16.88 -7.77
C GLY A 50 -20.45 15.64 -7.76
N ASP A 51 -21.50 15.63 -6.95
CA ASP A 51 -22.46 14.53 -6.88
C ASP A 51 -23.28 14.42 -8.17
N ALA A 52 -23.78 15.55 -8.69
CA ALA A 52 -24.51 15.61 -9.95
C ALA A 52 -23.67 15.12 -11.14
N LEU A 53 -22.37 15.40 -11.16
CA LEU A 53 -21.44 14.93 -12.20
C LEU A 53 -21.17 13.42 -12.12
N ARG A 54 -21.27 12.81 -10.92
CA ARG A 54 -21.06 11.38 -10.72
C ARG A 54 -22.31 10.56 -11.01
N SER A 55 -23.47 10.99 -10.51
CA SER A 55 -24.77 10.38 -10.79
C SER A 55 -25.91 11.29 -10.34
N ALA A 56 -27.01 11.31 -11.11
CA ALA A 56 -28.23 11.99 -10.71
C ALA A 56 -28.82 11.45 -9.39
N ASP A 57 -28.58 10.17 -9.08
CA ASP A 57 -29.05 9.54 -7.84
C ASP A 57 -28.38 10.09 -6.58
N LEU A 58 -27.22 10.75 -6.72
CA LEU A 58 -26.48 11.36 -5.61
C LEU A 58 -26.90 12.81 -5.33
N VAL A 59 -27.77 13.40 -6.15
CA VAL A 59 -28.28 14.76 -5.98
C VAL A 59 -29.33 14.77 -4.86
N ILE A 60 -28.85 14.65 -3.63
CA ILE A 60 -29.66 14.62 -2.43
C ILE A 60 -29.77 16.04 -1.88
N ASN A 61 -31.00 16.51 -1.68
CA ASN A 61 -31.25 17.81 -1.06
C ASN A 61 -31.74 17.60 0.38
N PRO A 62 -30.85 17.73 1.38
CA PRO A 62 -31.23 17.50 2.77
C PRO A 62 -32.27 18.53 3.24
N SER A 63 -33.07 18.15 4.24
CA SER A 63 -34.00 19.09 4.87
C SER A 63 -33.24 20.28 5.47
N LYS A 64 -33.84 21.46 5.50
CA LYS A 64 -33.23 22.70 6.04
C LYS A 64 -32.63 22.53 7.45
N ASP A 65 -33.23 21.68 8.28
CA ASP A 65 -32.82 21.45 9.66
C ASP A 65 -31.86 20.26 9.84
N PHE A 66 -31.50 19.56 8.75
CA PHE A 66 -30.65 18.37 8.80
C PHE A 66 -29.30 18.67 9.45
N GLN A 67 -28.62 19.70 8.98
CA GLN A 67 -27.29 20.07 9.50
C GLN A 67 -27.35 20.49 10.97
N ALA A 68 -28.40 21.21 11.38
CA ALA A 68 -28.60 21.58 12.78
C ALA A 68 -28.86 20.36 13.68
N ARG A 69 -29.63 19.37 13.18
CA ARG A 69 -29.85 18.11 13.89
C ARG A 69 -28.57 17.27 13.99
N LEU A 70 -27.80 17.20 12.90
CA LEU A 70 -26.53 16.47 12.85
C LEU A 70 -25.52 17.07 13.82
N SER A 71 -25.32 18.39 13.78
CA SER A 71 -24.44 19.11 14.72
C SER A 71 -24.83 18.83 16.17
N ARG A 72 -26.12 18.93 16.50
CA ARG A 72 -26.61 18.64 17.86
C ARG A 72 -26.36 17.19 18.27
N ALA A 73 -26.51 16.24 17.34
CA ALA A 73 -26.22 14.84 17.60
C ALA A 73 -24.73 14.63 17.91
N LEU A 74 -23.84 15.23 17.10
CA LEU A 74 -22.38 15.18 17.31
C LEU A 74 -21.96 15.83 18.63
N ASP A 75 -22.54 16.97 18.99
CA ASP A 75 -22.26 17.65 20.28
C ASP A 75 -22.70 16.80 21.49
N ALA A 76 -23.69 15.92 21.31
CA ALA A 76 -24.17 15.00 22.32
C ALA A 76 -23.36 13.69 22.39
N GLU A 77 -22.46 13.43 21.43
CA GLU A 77 -21.58 12.26 21.47
C GLU A 77 -20.54 12.43 22.59
N LEU A 78 -20.36 11.39 23.40
CA LEU A 78 -19.25 11.34 24.34
C LEU A 78 -17.94 11.38 23.55
N PRO A 79 -16.91 12.12 23.98
CA PRO A 79 -15.63 12.15 23.29
C PRO A 79 -15.11 10.72 23.18
N ILE A 80 -15.15 10.14 21.98
CA ILE A 80 -14.47 8.88 21.72
C ILE A 80 -12.98 9.24 21.77
N VAL A 81 -12.39 9.11 22.96
CA VAL A 81 -10.94 9.10 23.12
C VAL A 81 -10.46 7.80 22.49
N ALA A 82 -10.41 7.76 21.16
CA ALA A 82 -9.63 6.76 20.45
C ALA A 82 -8.20 6.96 20.96
N ALA A 83 -7.72 6.01 21.77
CA ALA A 83 -6.36 6.05 22.26
C ALA A 83 -5.42 6.30 21.06
N PRO A 84 -4.50 7.28 21.15
CA PRO A 84 -3.64 7.61 20.02
C PRO A 84 -3.00 6.32 19.54
N ARG A 85 -3.25 5.98 18.27
CA ARG A 85 -2.76 4.77 17.64
C ARG A 85 -1.24 4.86 17.65
N ARG A 86 -0.60 4.31 18.70
CA ARG A 86 0.85 4.34 18.87
C ARG A 86 1.44 3.64 17.65
N ARG A 87 1.91 4.42 16.68
CA ARG A 87 2.69 3.92 15.56
C ARG A 87 3.99 3.42 16.17
N SER A 88 4.04 2.13 16.48
CA SER A 88 5.22 1.50 17.06
C SER A 88 6.36 1.60 16.05
N HIS A 89 7.30 2.51 16.32
CA HIS A 89 8.54 2.67 15.58
C HIS A 89 9.42 1.40 15.65
N LEU A 90 9.09 0.46 16.54
CA LEU A 90 9.84 -0.78 16.75
C LEU A 90 9.81 -1.71 15.52
N ARG A 91 8.83 -1.59 14.62
CA ARG A 91 8.78 -2.43 13.41
C ARG A 91 9.75 -2.01 12.31
N LEU A 92 10.39 -0.84 12.41
CA LEU A 92 11.34 -0.35 11.40
C LEU A 92 12.80 -0.74 11.69
N GLY A 93 13.13 -1.12 12.93
CA GLY A 93 14.51 -1.42 13.33
C GLY A 93 14.95 -2.87 13.12
N LEU A 94 14.02 -3.84 13.08
CA LEU A 94 14.39 -5.26 12.95
C LEU A 94 14.88 -5.64 11.55
N SER A 95 14.43 -4.93 10.51
CA SER A 95 14.82 -5.23 9.13
C SER A 95 16.31 -5.01 8.88
N GLY A 96 16.94 -4.01 9.53
CA GLY A 96 18.36 -3.73 9.39
C GLY A 96 19.27 -4.76 10.08
N LEU A 97 18.94 -5.17 11.31
CA LEU A 97 19.70 -6.16 12.05
C LEU A 97 19.65 -7.56 11.40
N ALA A 98 18.48 -7.96 10.88
CA ALA A 98 18.33 -9.22 10.18
C ALA A 98 19.19 -9.27 8.90
N VAL A 99 19.23 -8.17 8.14
CA VAL A 99 20.09 -8.06 6.94
C VAL A 99 21.57 -8.11 7.32
N ALA A 100 21.99 -7.39 8.37
CA ALA A 100 23.39 -7.40 8.83
C ALA A 100 23.83 -8.80 9.30
N ALA A 101 22.98 -9.51 10.06
CA ALA A 101 23.24 -10.88 10.49
C ALA A 101 23.34 -11.86 9.30
N ALA A 102 22.45 -11.75 8.31
CA ALA A 102 22.49 -12.58 7.11
C ALA A 102 23.81 -12.38 6.34
N VAL A 103 24.22 -11.13 6.10
CA VAL A 103 25.50 -10.83 5.42
C VAL A 103 26.69 -11.37 6.22
N ALA A 104 26.71 -11.19 7.54
CA ALA A 104 27.78 -11.71 8.39
C ALA A 104 27.89 -13.25 8.33
N THR A 105 26.76 -13.97 8.32
CA THR A 105 26.76 -15.44 8.18
C THR A 105 27.30 -15.90 6.82
N VAL A 106 26.94 -15.21 5.73
CA VAL A 106 27.45 -15.53 4.39
C VAL A 106 28.96 -15.31 4.31
N VAL A 107 29.47 -14.20 4.86
CA VAL A 107 30.90 -13.90 4.88
C VAL A 107 31.67 -14.95 5.69
N TRP A 108 31.16 -15.34 6.88
CA TRP A 108 31.82 -16.35 7.71
C TRP A 108 31.89 -17.72 7.05
N VAL A 109 30.81 -18.16 6.39
CA VAL A 109 30.76 -19.43 5.64
C VAL A 109 31.66 -19.38 4.40
N ALA A 110 31.72 -18.23 3.70
CA ALA A 110 32.53 -18.08 2.50
C ALA A 110 34.03 -17.98 2.80
N GLN A 111 34.43 -17.52 3.99
CA GLN A 111 35.81 -17.27 4.36
C GLN A 111 36.80 -18.43 4.09
N PRO A 112 36.51 -19.70 4.44
CA PRO A 112 37.40 -20.82 4.10
C PRO A 112 37.56 -21.04 2.59
N TYR A 113 36.57 -20.67 1.76
CA TYR A 113 36.63 -20.82 0.31
C TYR A 113 37.39 -19.68 -0.39
N VAL A 114 37.42 -18.48 0.21
CA VAL A 114 38.18 -17.34 -0.32
C VAL A 114 39.64 -17.36 0.13
N SER A 115 39.91 -17.85 1.35
CA SER A 115 41.28 -18.02 1.87
C SER A 115 41.98 -19.29 1.37
N SER A 116 41.24 -20.28 0.88
CA SER A 116 41.81 -21.41 0.17
C SER A 116 42.04 -21.00 -1.28
N GLY A 117 43.25 -20.52 -1.59
CA GLY A 117 43.69 -20.35 -2.97
C GLY A 117 43.51 -21.65 -3.79
N PRO A 118 43.41 -21.58 -5.12
CA PRO A 118 42.99 -22.71 -5.94
C PRO A 118 43.92 -23.90 -5.75
N SER A 119 43.44 -24.92 -5.03
CA SER A 119 44.07 -26.23 -5.00
C SER A 119 43.64 -26.95 -6.28
N PRO A 120 44.55 -27.45 -7.13
CA PRO A 120 44.20 -28.15 -8.36
C PRO A 120 43.73 -29.57 -7.99
N SER A 121 42.52 -29.65 -7.42
CA SER A 121 41.81 -30.90 -7.25
C SER A 121 40.97 -31.11 -8.50
N ALA A 122 41.35 -32.09 -9.32
CA ALA A 122 40.63 -32.47 -10.53
C ALA A 122 39.12 -32.65 -10.21
N PRO A 123 38.20 -32.09 -11.02
CA PRO A 123 36.78 -32.24 -10.76
C PRO A 123 36.40 -33.71 -10.93
N VAL A 124 36.03 -34.35 -9.81
CA VAL A 124 35.33 -35.64 -9.85
C VAL A 124 33.90 -35.34 -10.29
N LEU A 125 33.59 -35.68 -11.54
CA LEU A 125 32.22 -35.69 -12.05
C LEU A 125 31.38 -36.67 -11.22
N ALA A 126 30.31 -36.16 -10.60
CA ALA A 126 29.30 -37.01 -9.99
C ALA A 126 28.57 -37.75 -11.12
N ASP A 127 28.79 -39.06 -11.20
CA ASP A 127 28.03 -39.95 -12.08
C ASP A 127 26.59 -40.08 -11.54
N ALA A 128 25.64 -39.45 -12.22
CA ALA A 128 24.21 -39.51 -11.90
C ALA A 128 23.56 -40.84 -12.32
N SER A 129 24.36 -41.80 -12.81
CA SER A 129 23.88 -43.12 -13.27
C SER A 129 23.97 -44.20 -12.20
N ARG A 130 24.30 -43.87 -10.94
CA ARG A 130 24.17 -44.84 -9.85
C ARG A 130 22.70 -45.14 -9.63
N ASP A 131 22.28 -46.31 -10.13
CA ASP A 131 21.09 -47.01 -9.68
C ASP A 131 21.18 -47.22 -8.17
N ASP A 132 20.66 -46.25 -7.41
CA ASP A 132 20.60 -46.30 -5.96
C ASP A 132 19.37 -47.12 -5.54
N PRO A 133 19.54 -48.36 -5.06
CA PRO A 133 18.43 -49.21 -4.66
C PRO A 133 17.62 -48.58 -3.52
N GLY A 134 18.24 -47.77 -2.66
CA GLY A 134 17.54 -47.08 -1.58
C GLY A 134 16.59 -46.00 -2.08
N LEU A 135 16.96 -45.31 -3.16
CA LEU A 135 16.08 -44.33 -3.81
C LEU A 135 14.89 -45.02 -4.47
N ARG A 136 15.11 -46.18 -5.09
CA ARG A 136 14.03 -46.98 -5.70
C ARG A 136 13.03 -47.49 -4.67
N ASP A 137 13.50 -48.01 -3.55
CA ASP A 137 12.64 -48.46 -2.45
C ASP A 137 11.85 -47.31 -1.82
N TYR A 138 12.48 -46.14 -1.65
CA TYR A 138 11.82 -44.94 -1.17
C TYR A 138 10.70 -44.47 -2.11
N LEU A 139 10.96 -44.44 -3.43
CA LEU A 139 9.98 -44.05 -4.44
C LEU A 139 8.81 -45.04 -4.52
N GLU A 140 9.08 -46.34 -4.40
CA GLU A 140 8.04 -47.37 -4.40
C GLU A 140 7.15 -47.27 -3.14
N ALA A 141 7.75 -47.05 -1.96
CA ALA A 141 7.00 -46.82 -0.73
C ALA A 141 6.14 -45.54 -0.83
N HIS A 142 6.65 -44.47 -1.43
CA HIS A 142 5.89 -43.25 -1.67
C HIS A 142 4.72 -43.47 -2.64
N ARG A 143 4.91 -44.30 -3.67
CA ARG A 143 3.87 -44.65 -4.65
C ARG A 143 2.74 -45.47 -4.04
N GLN A 144 3.05 -46.34 -3.08
CA GLN A 144 2.06 -47.11 -2.34
C GLN A 144 1.24 -46.25 -1.36
N MET A 145 1.86 -45.25 -0.73
CA MET A 145 1.18 -44.34 0.20
C MET A 145 0.29 -43.29 -0.50
N ALA A 146 0.69 -42.79 -1.66
CA ALA A 146 -0.02 -41.71 -2.34
C ALA A 146 -1.27 -42.15 -3.13
N GLY A 147 -1.54 -43.46 -3.21
CA GLY A 147 -2.59 -44.03 -4.07
C GLY A 147 -2.38 -43.69 -5.56
N PRO A 148 -3.19 -44.23 -6.48
CA PRO A 148 -3.14 -43.84 -7.88
C PRO A 148 -3.72 -42.42 -8.01
N SER A 149 -2.91 -41.41 -7.71
CA SER A 149 -3.20 -40.03 -8.04
C SER A 149 -3.05 -39.91 -9.56
N ALA A 150 -4.17 -40.09 -10.26
CA ALA A 150 -4.28 -39.70 -11.66
C ALA A 150 -4.05 -38.19 -11.71
N VAL A 151 -2.82 -37.78 -12.02
CA VAL A 151 -2.49 -36.40 -12.36
C VAL A 151 -3.31 -36.07 -13.59
N ARG A 152 -4.49 -35.47 -13.38
CA ARG A 152 -5.36 -34.98 -14.44
C ARG A 152 -4.66 -33.79 -15.07
N GLN A 153 -3.98 -34.02 -16.18
CA GLN A 153 -3.47 -32.93 -17.02
C GLN A 153 -4.67 -32.14 -17.52
N VAL A 154 -4.74 -30.86 -17.13
CA VAL A 154 -5.68 -29.88 -17.70
C VAL A 154 -4.87 -28.89 -18.51
N SER A 155 -5.09 -28.90 -19.82
CA SER A 155 -4.54 -27.91 -20.74
C SER A 155 -5.44 -26.67 -20.68
N PHE A 156 -4.86 -25.49 -20.43
CA PHE A 156 -5.55 -24.23 -20.69
C PHE A 156 -5.24 -23.81 -22.12
N GLU A 157 -6.25 -23.82 -22.98
CA GLU A 157 -6.16 -23.18 -24.29
C GLU A 157 -6.28 -21.67 -24.08
N THR A 158 -5.15 -20.97 -24.15
CA THR A 158 -5.14 -19.51 -24.26
C THR A 158 -5.66 -19.13 -25.63
N GLY A 159 -6.92 -18.71 -25.70
CA GLY A 159 -7.55 -18.20 -26.91
C GLY A 159 -6.76 -17.03 -27.49
N ALA A 160 -6.36 -17.18 -28.76
CA ALA A 160 -5.83 -16.11 -29.57
C ALA A 160 -6.85 -15.79 -30.68
N ARG A 161 -7.40 -14.58 -30.57
CA ARG A 161 -8.07 -13.70 -31.55
C ARG A 161 -8.70 -14.30 -32.81
#